data_AF-V4XQN6-F1
#
_entry.id   AF-V4XQN6-F1
#
_cell.length_a   1.000
_cell.length_b   1.000
_cell.length_c   1.000
_cell.angle_alpha   90.00
_cell.angle_beta   90.00
_cell.angle_gamma   90.00
#
_symmetry.space_group_name_H-M   'P 1'
#
loop_
_entity.id
_entity.type
_entity.pdbx_description
1 polymer ?
#
loop_
_entity_poly.entity_id
_entity_poly.type
_entity_poly.pdbx_seq_one_letter_code
_entity_poly.pdbx_strand_id
1 'polypeptide(L)'
;MTCAREIDESRSALSLRVDRVRRDEGNAPGTLYCTDVEGTELRVTVRESPAGDLSWQAGRWYRLDGVVRSTSPGAELLLPSGDGSADRVDTPESRAHPPLADLDDPWLVQLGASDELVAVTVQLRPVDGATTSPVRTAAPETFEIGAVCLSHCEEPDATVYHREEPDTRDEHLLLQHVVEDLSEAEGATLVTRGAGRSPLGALRARLNAAAGDGVVDPGAGAVLDGCFHADTGSVAARAAAETLTAAARELGIETEPVRLDDYDIGGDPTDWREGWNTDELPISGPSDPRMTDRDYAALVEQYLETDDDSTAAAALGSCLKAYASADLSLLGDLATHDATGRLACSRPAGRLPSP
;
A
#
# COMPACT_ATOMS: atom_id res chain seq x y z
N MET A 1 -13.16 -29.67 -28.93
CA MET A 1 -12.89 -30.78 -27.99
C MET A 1 -12.90 -30.15 -26.62
N THR A 2 -13.83 -30.62 -25.80
CA THR A 2 -14.44 -29.92 -24.69
C THR A 2 -13.65 -30.14 -23.41
N CYS A 3 -13.17 -29.06 -22.79
CA CYS A 3 -12.86 -29.01 -21.36
C CYS A 3 -13.40 -27.69 -20.81
N ALA A 4 -14.72 -27.52 -20.89
CA ALA A 4 -15.44 -26.71 -19.92
C ALA A 4 -15.49 -27.56 -18.65
N ARG A 5 -14.57 -27.32 -17.72
CA ARG A 5 -14.78 -27.73 -16.34
C ARG A 5 -15.57 -26.62 -15.69
N GLU A 6 -16.79 -26.95 -15.26
CA GLU A 6 -17.58 -26.15 -14.32
C GLU A 6 -16.66 -25.67 -13.20
N ILE A 7 -16.52 -24.35 -13.11
CA ILE A 7 -16.10 -23.69 -11.88
C ILE A 7 -17.22 -24.02 -10.90
N ASP A 8 -16.95 -24.87 -9.92
CA ASP A 8 -17.95 -25.16 -8.89
C ASP A 8 -18.26 -23.82 -8.20
N GLU A 9 -19.49 -23.33 -8.37
CA GLU A 9 -20.08 -22.20 -7.62
C GLU A 9 -20.25 -22.60 -6.14
N SER A 10 -19.20 -23.15 -5.54
CA SER A 10 -19.20 -23.75 -4.23
C SER A 10 -19.27 -22.65 -3.18
N ARG A 11 -20.51 -22.28 -2.83
CA ARG A 11 -20.86 -21.58 -1.59
C ARG A 11 -20.08 -22.23 -0.45
N SER A 12 -19.12 -21.51 0.09
CA SER A 12 -18.18 -22.08 1.04
C SER A 12 -18.31 -21.43 2.41
N ALA A 13 -18.02 -22.23 3.43
CA ALA A 13 -18.03 -21.84 4.83
C ALA A 13 -16.64 -21.37 5.24
N LEU A 14 -16.52 -20.12 5.68
CA LEU A 14 -15.26 -19.49 6.09
C LEU A 14 -15.33 -19.07 7.55
N SER A 15 -14.40 -19.58 8.36
CA SER A 15 -14.24 -19.13 9.73
C SER A 15 -13.23 -17.99 9.77
N LEU A 16 -13.70 -16.78 10.04
CA LEU A 16 -12.90 -15.56 10.06
C LEU A 16 -13.03 -14.82 11.39
N ARG A 17 -11.90 -14.33 11.92
CA ARG A 17 -11.86 -13.37 13.03
C ARG A 17 -12.14 -11.99 12.48
N VAL A 18 -13.12 -11.26 13.03
CA VAL A 18 -13.32 -9.85 12.68
C VAL A 18 -12.30 -9.00 13.41
N ASP A 19 -11.46 -8.27 12.70
CA ASP A 19 -10.45 -7.37 13.27
C ASP A 19 -11.00 -5.93 13.34
N ARG A 20 -11.71 -5.49 12.30
CA ARG A 20 -12.31 -4.16 12.24
C ARG A 20 -13.64 -4.17 11.50
N VAL A 21 -14.57 -3.34 11.96
CA VAL A 21 -15.85 -3.11 11.28
C VAL A 21 -15.87 -1.66 10.79
N ARG A 22 -16.02 -1.47 9.47
CA ARG A 22 -16.29 -0.15 8.89
C ARG A 22 -17.75 -0.11 8.46
N ARG A 23 -18.51 0.78 9.10
CA ARG A 23 -19.87 1.12 8.65
C ARG A 23 -19.76 2.40 7.85
N ASP A 24 -20.18 2.37 6.60
CA ASP A 24 -20.34 3.61 5.85
C ASP A 24 -21.63 4.31 6.33
N GLU A 25 -21.62 5.64 6.38
CA GLU A 25 -22.76 6.43 6.86
C GLU A 25 -23.96 6.25 5.91
N GLY A 26 -25.09 5.78 6.44
CA GLY A 26 -26.32 5.53 5.69
C GLY A 26 -26.70 4.04 5.60
N ASN A 27 -27.63 3.72 4.71
CA ASN A 27 -28.14 2.36 4.48
C ASN A 27 -27.19 1.51 3.58
N ALA A 28 -25.90 1.81 3.60
CA ALA A 28 -24.88 1.19 2.75
C ALA A 28 -24.36 -0.14 3.36
N PRO A 29 -23.89 -1.09 2.53
CA PRO A 29 -23.24 -2.31 2.98
C PRO A 29 -22.14 -2.03 4.02
N GLY A 30 -22.09 -2.80 5.10
CA GLY A 30 -20.97 -2.77 6.03
C GLY A 30 -19.77 -3.55 5.48
N THR A 31 -18.55 -3.06 5.71
CA THR A 31 -17.33 -3.80 5.35
C THR A 31 -16.64 -4.32 6.61
N LEU A 32 -16.40 -5.63 6.64
CA LEU A 32 -15.62 -6.32 7.65
C LEU A 32 -14.19 -6.50 7.16
N TYR A 33 -13.24 -6.19 8.03
CA TYR A 33 -11.86 -6.58 7.88
C TYR A 33 -11.64 -7.75 8.81
N CYS A 34 -11.26 -8.89 8.25
CA CYS A 34 -11.18 -10.14 8.95
C CYS A 34 -9.83 -10.83 8.73
N THR A 35 -9.55 -11.84 9.56
CA THR A 35 -8.34 -12.67 9.52
C THR A 35 -8.75 -14.14 9.63
N ASP A 36 -8.30 -15.03 8.75
CA ASP A 36 -8.57 -16.47 8.88
C ASP A 36 -7.68 -17.16 9.94
N VAL A 37 -7.83 -18.47 10.10
CA VAL A 37 -7.10 -19.25 11.13
C VAL A 37 -5.57 -19.26 10.91
N GLU A 38 -5.14 -19.20 9.65
CA GLU A 38 -3.74 -19.11 9.22
C GLU A 38 -3.23 -17.67 9.20
N GLY A 39 -4.20 -16.77 9.23
CA GLY A 39 -4.23 -15.33 9.34
C GLY A 39 -4.02 -14.54 8.08
N THR A 40 -4.44 -15.14 6.99
CA THR A 40 -4.84 -14.41 5.81
C THR A 40 -5.85 -13.32 6.19
N GLU A 41 -5.52 -12.06 5.98
CA GLU A 41 -6.48 -10.97 6.10
C GLU A 41 -7.40 -10.94 4.88
N LEU A 42 -8.71 -10.78 5.11
CA LEU A 42 -9.76 -10.84 4.11
C LEU A 42 -10.76 -9.69 4.31
N ARG A 43 -11.21 -9.08 3.21
CA ARG A 43 -12.27 -8.06 3.24
C ARG A 43 -13.61 -8.65 2.81
N VAL A 44 -14.58 -8.60 3.71
CA VAL A 44 -15.94 -9.10 3.45
C VAL A 44 -16.93 -7.93 3.45
N THR A 45 -17.60 -7.71 2.32
CA THR A 45 -18.75 -6.81 2.26
C THR A 45 -20.03 -7.54 2.63
N VAL A 46 -20.80 -6.96 3.54
CA VAL A 46 -22.07 -7.47 4.04
C VAL A 46 -23.19 -6.54 3.54
N ARG A 47 -23.97 -7.01 2.55
CA ARG A 47 -24.99 -6.18 1.86
C ARG A 47 -26.23 -5.89 2.71
N GLU A 48 -26.64 -6.82 3.57
CA GLU A 48 -27.68 -6.65 4.57
C GLU A 48 -27.27 -7.38 5.85
N SER A 49 -27.71 -6.90 7.01
CA SER A 49 -27.49 -7.66 8.26
C SER A 49 -27.99 -9.09 8.06
N PRO A 50 -27.15 -10.12 8.26
CA PRO A 50 -27.58 -11.50 8.16
C PRO A 50 -28.77 -11.73 9.09
N ALA A 51 -29.64 -12.71 8.79
CA ALA A 51 -30.86 -12.94 9.55
C ALA A 51 -30.54 -13.17 11.05
N GLY A 52 -30.75 -12.14 11.88
CA GLY A 52 -30.39 -12.10 13.30
C GLY A 52 -29.63 -10.82 13.65
N ASP A 53 -29.88 -10.24 14.83
CA ASP A 53 -29.20 -9.03 15.34
C ASP A 53 -27.70 -9.28 15.64
N LEU A 54 -26.91 -9.66 14.63
CA LEU A 54 -25.48 -9.87 14.74
C LEU A 54 -24.77 -8.53 14.78
N SER A 55 -24.45 -8.10 16.00
CA SER A 55 -23.46 -7.04 16.22
C SER A 55 -22.06 -7.63 16.01
N TRP A 56 -21.44 -7.31 14.87
CA TRP A 56 -20.03 -7.64 14.59
C TRP A 56 -19.13 -7.03 15.67
N GLN A 57 -18.31 -7.87 16.30
CA GLN A 57 -17.38 -7.48 17.37
C GLN A 57 -15.94 -7.75 16.94
N ALA A 58 -15.08 -6.75 17.07
CA ALA A 58 -13.65 -6.92 16.86
C ALA A 58 -13.07 -7.98 17.82
N GLY A 59 -12.11 -8.76 17.34
CA GLY A 59 -11.45 -9.86 18.05
C GLY A 59 -12.29 -11.13 18.19
N ARG A 60 -13.46 -11.23 17.56
CA ARG A 60 -14.34 -12.42 17.64
C ARG A 60 -14.36 -13.19 16.33
N TRP A 61 -14.48 -14.51 16.44
CA TRP A 61 -14.58 -15.43 15.30
C TRP A 61 -16.03 -15.60 14.86
N TYR A 62 -16.21 -15.62 13.54
CA TYR A 62 -17.48 -15.84 12.87
C TYR A 62 -17.28 -16.86 11.76
N ARG A 63 -18.21 -17.79 11.64
CA ARG A 63 -18.34 -18.66 10.48
C ARG A 63 -19.32 -18.00 9.52
N LEU A 64 -18.86 -17.63 8.33
CA LEU A 64 -19.66 -17.07 7.27
C LEU A 64 -19.92 -18.17 6.23
N ASP A 65 -21.17 -18.53 6.02
CA ASP A 65 -21.57 -19.49 5.00
C ASP A 65 -22.17 -18.75 3.79
N GLY A 66 -21.92 -19.27 2.58
CA GLY A 66 -22.43 -18.67 1.35
C GLY A 66 -21.62 -17.47 0.87
N VAL A 67 -20.39 -17.31 1.35
CA VAL A 67 -19.48 -16.25 0.87
C VAL A 67 -19.06 -16.54 -0.57
N VAL A 68 -19.03 -15.50 -1.39
CA VAL A 68 -18.60 -15.55 -2.80
C VAL A 68 -17.54 -14.50 -3.07
N ARG A 69 -16.76 -14.66 -4.14
CA ARG A 69 -15.84 -13.62 -4.61
C ARG A 69 -16.62 -12.39 -5.06
N SER A 70 -16.21 -11.22 -4.60
CA SER A 70 -16.81 -9.96 -5.00
C SER A 70 -16.29 -9.52 -6.36
N THR A 71 -17.18 -8.94 -7.17
CA THR A 71 -16.83 -8.28 -8.43
C THR A 71 -16.63 -6.77 -8.27
N SER A 72 -16.85 -6.24 -7.06
CA SER A 72 -16.82 -4.80 -6.78
C SER A 72 -15.40 -4.35 -6.38
N PRO A 73 -14.88 -3.24 -6.95
CA PRO A 73 -13.60 -2.69 -6.54
C PRO A 73 -13.69 -2.22 -5.07
N GLY A 74 -12.92 -2.85 -4.19
CA GLY A 74 -12.86 -2.52 -2.76
C GLY A 74 -13.30 -3.65 -1.81
N ALA A 75 -13.92 -4.71 -2.32
CA ALA A 75 -14.30 -5.89 -1.56
C ALA A 75 -13.76 -7.15 -2.24
N GLU A 76 -13.13 -8.06 -1.49
CA GLU A 76 -12.61 -9.33 -2.01
C GLU A 76 -13.67 -10.41 -1.94
N LEU A 77 -14.41 -10.44 -0.83
CA LEU A 77 -15.46 -11.39 -0.55
C LEU A 77 -16.77 -10.65 -0.31
N LEU A 78 -17.86 -11.29 -0.73
CA LEU A 78 -19.21 -10.81 -0.57
C LEU A 78 -20.00 -11.85 0.22
N LEU A 79 -20.65 -11.40 1.29
CA LEU A 79 -21.73 -12.15 1.92
C LEU A 79 -23.06 -11.66 1.29
N PRO A 80 -23.69 -12.46 0.41
CA PRO A 80 -24.90 -12.06 -0.29
C PRO A 80 -26.10 -12.01 0.67
N SER A 81 -27.02 -11.08 0.42
CA SER A 81 -28.29 -10.97 1.16
C SER A 81 -29.17 -12.19 0.92
N GLY A 82 -29.79 -12.72 1.98
CA GLY A 82 -30.79 -13.80 1.93
C GLY A 82 -30.23 -15.23 1.77
N ASP A 83 -29.08 -15.38 1.12
CA ASP A 83 -28.45 -16.69 0.84
C ASP A 83 -27.20 -16.97 1.69
N GLY A 84 -26.65 -15.95 2.35
CA GLY A 84 -25.52 -16.08 3.28
C GLY A 84 -25.98 -16.08 4.74
N SER A 85 -25.29 -16.84 5.58
CA SER A 85 -25.44 -16.81 7.04
C SER A 85 -24.12 -16.48 7.71
N ALA A 86 -24.19 -15.95 8.92
CA ALA A 86 -23.02 -15.73 9.74
C ALA A 86 -23.34 -16.12 11.18
N ASP A 87 -22.50 -16.97 11.78
CA ASP A 87 -22.66 -17.40 13.16
C ASP A 87 -21.38 -17.11 13.94
N ARG A 88 -21.52 -16.63 15.18
CA ARG A 88 -20.38 -16.47 16.07
C ARG A 88 -19.88 -17.85 16.51
N VAL A 89 -18.58 -18.09 16.37
CA VAL A 89 -17.93 -19.35 16.74
C VAL A 89 -16.77 -19.10 17.70
N ASP A 90 -16.29 -20.16 18.35
CA ASP A 90 -15.02 -20.14 19.08
C ASP A 90 -13.85 -20.15 18.11
N THR A 91 -12.63 -19.86 18.60
CA THR A 91 -11.41 -19.88 17.78
C THR A 91 -11.26 -21.25 17.11
N PRO A 92 -11.25 -21.33 15.77
CA PRO A 92 -11.09 -22.58 15.06
C PRO A 92 -9.67 -23.13 15.25
N GLU A 93 -9.54 -24.46 15.23
CA GLU A 93 -8.24 -25.13 15.25
C GLU A 93 -7.49 -24.88 13.94
N SER A 94 -6.20 -24.53 14.03
CA SER A 94 -5.33 -24.43 12.86
C SER A 94 -5.21 -25.81 12.21
N ARG A 95 -5.53 -25.88 10.91
CA ARG A 95 -5.27 -27.06 10.08
C ARG A 95 -4.12 -26.70 9.17
N ALA A 96 -3.11 -27.56 9.09
CA ALA A 96 -2.08 -27.44 8.07
C ALA A 96 -2.75 -27.70 6.70
N HIS A 97 -2.85 -26.67 5.87
CA HIS A 97 -3.23 -26.85 4.47
C HIS A 97 -2.08 -27.50 3.67
N PRO A 98 -2.41 -28.30 2.64
CA PRO A 98 -1.38 -28.85 1.75
C PRO A 98 -0.64 -27.71 1.03
N PRO A 99 0.60 -27.94 0.58
CA PRO A 99 1.37 -26.97 -0.19
C PRO A 99 0.59 -26.44 -1.40
N LEU A 100 0.71 -25.14 -1.69
CA LEU A 100 0.02 -24.47 -2.80
C LEU A 100 0.25 -25.12 -4.17
N ALA A 101 1.42 -25.73 -4.38
CA ALA A 101 1.76 -26.47 -5.59
C ALA A 101 0.83 -27.67 -5.87
N ASP A 102 0.12 -28.16 -4.84
CA ASP A 102 -0.81 -29.30 -4.95
C ASP A 102 -2.27 -28.86 -5.19
N LEU A 103 -2.54 -27.55 -5.31
CA LEU A 103 -3.88 -27.00 -5.53
C LEU A 103 -4.01 -26.46 -6.97
N ASP A 104 -4.68 -27.23 -7.83
CA ASP A 104 -4.88 -26.89 -9.26
C ASP A 104 -5.62 -25.56 -9.50
N ASP A 105 -6.36 -25.02 -8.51
CA ASP A 105 -7.01 -23.70 -8.55
C ASP A 105 -7.50 -23.28 -7.12
N PRO A 106 -6.71 -22.56 -6.31
CA PRO A 106 -7.08 -22.26 -4.92
C PRO A 106 -8.23 -21.23 -4.84
N TRP A 107 -9.36 -21.65 -4.26
CA TRP A 107 -10.62 -20.90 -4.17
C TRP A 107 -10.55 -19.68 -3.23
N LEU A 108 -9.80 -19.77 -2.13
CA LEU A 108 -9.11 -18.63 -1.53
C LEU A 108 -7.67 -18.74 -1.97
N VAL A 109 -7.17 -17.69 -2.62
CA VAL A 109 -5.73 -17.53 -2.74
C VAL A 109 -5.24 -17.30 -1.32
N GLN A 110 -4.58 -18.30 -0.71
CA GLN A 110 -3.76 -18.07 0.47
C GLN A 110 -2.79 -16.95 0.09
N LEU A 111 -2.89 -15.85 0.84
CA LEU A 111 -2.09 -14.66 0.60
C LEU A 111 -0.72 -14.94 1.22
N GLY A 112 0.17 -15.52 0.40
CA GLY A 112 1.51 -15.96 0.80
C GLY A 112 2.19 -16.89 -0.21
N ALA A 113 1.77 -16.87 -1.48
CA ALA A 113 2.26 -17.80 -2.51
C ALA A 113 3.34 -17.21 -3.43
N SER A 114 3.62 -15.91 -3.33
CA SER A 114 4.76 -15.32 -4.03
C SER A 114 5.96 -15.44 -3.11
N ASP A 115 6.96 -16.21 -3.54
CA ASP A 115 8.29 -16.22 -2.91
C ASP A 115 8.96 -14.84 -3.01
N GLU A 116 8.50 -14.01 -3.96
CA GLU A 116 9.05 -12.67 -4.21
C GLU A 116 8.23 -11.56 -3.53
N LEU A 117 8.90 -10.79 -2.67
CA LEU A 117 8.39 -9.63 -1.96
C LEU A 117 9.17 -8.39 -2.39
N VAL A 118 8.46 -7.34 -2.80
CA VAL A 118 9.06 -6.07 -3.23
C VAL A 118 8.51 -4.94 -2.38
N ALA A 119 9.36 -4.31 -1.55
CA ALA A 119 9.02 -3.10 -0.84
C ALA A 119 8.94 -1.91 -1.81
N VAL A 120 7.87 -1.12 -1.68
CA VAL A 120 7.61 0.04 -2.56
C VAL A 120 7.30 1.29 -1.74
N THR A 121 8.02 2.37 -2.03
CA THR A 121 7.70 3.73 -1.57
C THR A 121 7.39 4.63 -2.77
N VAL A 122 6.46 5.57 -2.58
CA VAL A 122 6.08 6.54 -3.61
C VAL A 122 5.99 7.92 -2.95
N GLN A 123 6.81 8.86 -3.43
CA GLN A 123 6.81 10.24 -2.97
C GLN A 123 6.02 11.11 -3.95
N LEU A 124 5.04 11.85 -3.42
CA LEU A 124 4.14 12.68 -4.22
C LEU A 124 4.54 14.15 -4.10
N ARG A 125 4.39 14.88 -5.21
CA ARG A 125 4.65 16.31 -5.32
C ARG A 125 3.37 17.05 -5.74
N PRO A 126 2.89 18.08 -5.02
CA PRO A 126 1.78 18.90 -5.48
C PRO A 126 2.18 19.77 -6.69
N VAL A 127 1.33 19.89 -7.71
CA VAL A 127 1.61 20.70 -8.93
C VAL A 127 1.40 22.21 -8.70
N ASP A 128 0.42 22.59 -7.89
CA ASP A 128 -0.03 23.99 -7.79
C ASP A 128 0.70 24.83 -6.72
N GLY A 129 1.87 24.41 -6.24
CA GLY A 129 2.59 25.09 -5.15
C GLY A 129 1.83 25.13 -3.81
N ALA A 130 0.62 24.56 -3.76
CA ALA A 130 -0.18 24.38 -2.56
C ALA A 130 0.39 23.22 -1.73
N THR A 131 1.56 23.47 -1.13
CA THR A 131 2.25 22.59 -0.16
C THR A 131 1.39 22.22 1.06
N THR A 132 0.18 22.77 1.18
CA THR A 132 -0.74 22.62 2.32
C THR A 132 -1.96 21.75 2.02
N SER A 133 -2.24 21.39 0.76
CA SER A 133 -3.43 20.58 0.44
C SER A 133 -3.08 19.09 0.35
N PRO A 134 -3.83 18.21 1.04
CA PRO A 134 -3.61 16.78 0.94
C PRO A 134 -3.83 16.31 -0.50
N VAL A 135 -2.85 15.58 -1.04
CA VAL A 135 -2.90 15.03 -2.40
C VAL A 135 -4.12 14.12 -2.56
N ARG A 136 -4.93 14.39 -3.58
CA ARG A 136 -6.12 13.59 -3.90
C ARG A 136 -5.80 12.68 -5.08
N THR A 137 -5.65 11.38 -4.83
CA THR A 137 -5.39 10.38 -5.87
C THR A 137 -6.46 10.34 -6.99
N ALA A 138 -7.67 10.80 -6.69
CA ALA A 138 -8.77 10.94 -7.64
C ALA A 138 -8.61 12.12 -8.63
N ALA A 139 -7.61 12.98 -8.41
CA ALA A 139 -7.31 14.15 -9.24
C ALA A 139 -5.82 14.13 -9.65
N PRO A 140 -5.42 13.21 -10.56
CA PRO A 140 -4.03 13.00 -10.96
C PRO A 140 -3.34 14.24 -11.53
N GLU A 141 -4.08 15.23 -11.99
CA GLU A 141 -3.58 16.53 -12.47
C GLU A 141 -3.07 17.44 -11.34
N THR A 142 -3.44 17.18 -10.09
CA THR A 142 -3.07 18.01 -8.93
C THR A 142 -1.73 17.63 -8.30
N PHE A 143 -1.14 16.53 -8.76
CA PHE A 143 0.13 16.01 -8.25
C PHE A 143 0.95 15.30 -9.32
N GLU A 144 2.24 15.15 -9.03
CA GLU A 144 3.22 14.40 -9.81
C GLU A 144 3.92 13.38 -8.88
N ILE A 145 4.60 12.41 -9.48
CA ILE A 145 5.49 11.51 -8.76
C ILE A 145 6.90 12.13 -8.70
N GLY A 146 7.37 12.41 -7.48
CA GLY A 146 8.73 12.92 -7.26
C GLY A 146 9.77 11.81 -7.15
N ALA A 147 9.38 10.66 -6.58
CA ALA A 147 10.23 9.48 -6.53
C ALA A 147 9.41 8.19 -6.37
N VAL A 148 9.94 7.09 -6.87
CA VAL A 148 9.50 5.71 -6.59
C VAL A 148 10.73 4.91 -6.21
N CYS A 149 10.67 4.21 -5.09
CA CYS A 149 11.73 3.29 -4.71
C CYS A 149 11.17 1.86 -4.66
N LEU A 150 11.93 0.92 -5.23
CA LEU A 150 11.64 -0.51 -5.27
C LEU A 150 12.80 -1.24 -4.61
N SER A 151 12.53 -2.22 -3.75
CA SER A 151 13.57 -3.08 -3.17
C SER A 151 13.03 -4.48 -2.94
N HIS A 152 13.73 -5.49 -3.45
CA HIS A 152 13.38 -6.87 -3.18
C HIS A 152 13.75 -7.17 -1.73
N CYS A 153 12.81 -7.63 -0.90
CA CYS A 153 13.03 -7.74 0.54
C CYS A 153 14.12 -8.76 0.93
N GLU A 154 14.53 -9.64 0.00
CA GLU A 154 15.64 -10.58 0.18
C GLU A 154 17.00 -10.02 -0.25
N GLU A 155 17.01 -8.89 -0.96
CA GLU A 155 18.21 -8.26 -1.51
C GLU A 155 18.46 -6.89 -0.86
N PRO A 156 19.74 -6.52 -0.62
CA PRO A 156 20.07 -5.24 -0.01
C PRO A 156 19.93 -4.05 -0.98
N ASP A 157 19.82 -4.32 -2.28
CA ASP A 157 19.82 -3.28 -3.30
C ASP A 157 18.40 -2.71 -3.47
N ALA A 158 18.33 -1.39 -3.56
CA ALA A 158 17.12 -0.65 -3.82
C ALA A 158 17.27 0.17 -5.10
N THR A 159 16.33 0.00 -6.01
CA THR A 159 16.19 0.87 -7.18
C THR A 159 15.45 2.12 -6.76
N VAL A 160 16.10 3.28 -6.88
CA VAL A 160 15.53 4.58 -6.54
C VAL A 160 15.38 5.40 -7.81
N TYR A 161 14.14 5.50 -8.30
CA TYR A 161 13.81 6.45 -9.35
C TYR A 161 13.43 7.77 -8.69
N HIS A 162 14.28 8.76 -8.86
CA HIS A 162 14.06 10.09 -8.34
C HIS A 162 14.11 11.06 -9.51
N ARG A 163 13.19 12.02 -9.52
CA ARG A 163 13.19 13.08 -10.52
C ARG A 163 14.42 13.97 -10.33
N GLU A 164 15.18 14.21 -11.39
CA GLU A 164 16.40 15.01 -11.38
C GLU A 164 16.22 16.36 -12.11
N GLU A 165 15.15 16.55 -12.91
CA GLU A 165 14.89 17.79 -13.66
C GLU A 165 13.46 18.35 -13.52
N PRO A 166 13.25 19.69 -13.56
CA PRO A 166 11.93 20.33 -13.48
C PRO A 166 11.04 20.13 -14.73
N ASP A 167 11.55 19.50 -15.79
CA ASP A 167 10.77 19.15 -16.99
C ASP A 167 9.81 18.00 -16.68
N THR A 168 8.56 18.08 -17.12
CA THR A 168 7.57 16.98 -17.00
C THR A 168 8.03 15.72 -17.72
N ARG A 169 8.91 15.86 -18.71
CA ARG A 169 9.59 14.74 -19.38
C ARG A 169 10.37 13.86 -18.41
N ASP A 170 10.84 14.40 -17.31
CA ASP A 170 11.62 13.61 -16.35
C ASP A 170 10.74 12.71 -15.48
N GLU A 171 9.54 13.18 -15.07
CA GLU A 171 8.53 12.31 -14.47
C GLU A 171 8.13 11.19 -15.45
N HIS A 172 8.03 11.50 -16.74
CA HIS A 172 7.70 10.50 -17.75
C HIS A 172 8.74 9.39 -17.86
N LEU A 173 10.04 9.72 -17.83
CA LEU A 173 11.13 8.74 -17.82
C LEU A 173 11.09 7.88 -16.55
N LEU A 174 10.87 8.52 -15.40
CA LEU A 174 10.66 7.80 -14.14
C LEU A 174 9.52 6.79 -14.25
N LEU A 175 8.37 7.19 -14.78
CA LEU A 175 7.21 6.31 -14.93
C LEU A 175 7.47 5.17 -15.92
N GLN A 176 8.24 5.40 -16.99
CA GLN A 176 8.63 4.34 -17.93
C GLN A 176 9.47 3.27 -17.24
N HIS A 177 10.50 3.67 -16.48
CA HIS A 177 11.35 2.69 -15.79
C HIS A 177 10.62 1.94 -14.68
N VAL A 178 9.73 2.63 -13.94
CA VAL A 178 8.87 1.95 -12.95
C VAL A 178 7.97 0.90 -13.60
N VAL A 179 7.45 1.16 -14.80
CA VAL A 179 6.64 0.19 -15.55
C VAL A 179 7.49 -0.99 -16.02
N GLU A 180 8.72 -0.75 -16.48
CA GLU A 180 9.66 -1.80 -16.87
C GLU A 180 9.94 -2.75 -15.69
N ASP A 181 10.41 -2.22 -14.55
CA ASP A 181 10.73 -3.00 -13.36
C ASP A 181 9.52 -3.77 -12.81
N LEU A 182 8.35 -3.12 -12.72
CA LEU A 182 7.14 -3.78 -12.21
C LEU A 182 6.56 -4.81 -13.19
N SER A 183 6.87 -4.71 -14.49
CA SER A 183 6.49 -5.74 -15.47
C SER A 183 7.35 -6.99 -15.29
N GLU A 184 8.61 -6.83 -14.92
CA GLU A 184 9.52 -7.94 -14.62
C GLU A 184 9.12 -8.65 -13.31
N ALA A 185 8.55 -7.90 -12.36
CA ALA A 185 8.02 -8.40 -11.09
C ALA A 185 6.56 -8.93 -11.16
N GLU A 186 6.08 -9.38 -12.33
CA GLU A 186 4.71 -9.93 -12.46
C GLU A 186 4.49 -11.10 -11.49
N GLY A 187 3.43 -11.02 -10.69
CA GLY A 187 3.12 -12.01 -9.66
C GLY A 187 3.80 -11.78 -8.31
N ALA A 188 4.71 -10.81 -8.19
CA ALA A 188 5.32 -10.43 -6.92
C ALA A 188 4.32 -9.75 -5.98
N THR A 189 4.63 -9.74 -4.68
CA THR A 189 3.87 -8.97 -3.69
C THR A 189 4.53 -7.64 -3.40
N LEU A 190 3.85 -6.55 -3.77
CA LEU A 190 4.28 -5.19 -3.47
C LEU A 190 3.90 -4.84 -2.03
N VAL A 191 4.88 -4.55 -1.18
CA VAL A 191 4.70 -4.17 0.22
C VAL A 191 4.82 -2.67 0.36
N THR A 192 3.82 -2.00 0.93
CA THR A 192 3.82 -0.53 1.09
C THR A 192 3.52 -0.10 2.52
N ARG A 193 3.93 1.11 2.88
CA ARG A 193 3.58 1.75 4.16
C ARG A 193 2.10 2.16 4.19
N GLY A 194 1.38 1.65 5.18
CA GLY A 194 -0.04 1.88 5.37
C GLY A 194 -0.43 3.06 6.22
N ALA A 195 -0.49 4.26 5.65
CA ALA A 195 -1.09 5.40 6.34
C ALA A 195 -1.64 6.44 5.34
N GLY A 196 -2.92 6.34 5.01
CA GLY A 196 -3.74 7.47 4.52
C GLY A 196 -3.61 7.86 3.04
N ARG A 197 -2.50 7.54 2.38
CA ARG A 197 -2.30 7.75 0.93
C ARG A 197 -2.03 6.38 0.33
N SER A 198 -2.89 5.88 -0.57
CA SER A 198 -2.63 4.60 -1.26
C SER A 198 -1.46 4.85 -2.24
N PRO A 199 -0.21 4.42 -1.94
CA PRO A 199 0.95 4.79 -2.74
C PRO A 199 0.80 4.21 -4.16
N LEU A 200 0.38 2.95 -4.24
CA LEU A 200 0.05 2.30 -5.51
C LEU A 200 -1.16 2.92 -6.21
N GLY A 201 -2.14 3.43 -5.46
CA GLY A 201 -3.28 4.15 -6.03
C GLY A 201 -2.86 5.47 -6.69
N ALA A 202 -1.93 6.21 -6.08
CA ALA A 202 -1.36 7.43 -6.66
C ALA A 202 -0.51 7.11 -7.90
N LEU A 203 0.35 6.09 -7.82
CA LEU A 203 1.15 5.62 -8.95
C LEU A 203 0.26 5.19 -10.12
N ARG A 204 -0.77 4.37 -9.87
CA ARG A 204 -1.75 3.96 -10.88
C ARG A 204 -2.43 5.15 -11.55
N ALA A 205 -2.85 6.15 -10.78
CA ALA A 205 -3.52 7.32 -11.30
C ALA A 205 -2.62 8.10 -12.28
N ARG A 206 -1.32 8.26 -11.94
CA ARG A 206 -0.32 8.92 -12.80
C ARG A 206 0.04 8.08 -14.03
N LEU A 207 0.21 6.77 -13.88
CA LEU A 207 0.43 5.86 -15.02
C LEU A 207 -0.72 5.91 -16.03
N ASN A 208 -1.98 5.95 -15.55
CA ASN A 208 -3.14 6.07 -16.43
C ASN A 208 -3.21 7.44 -17.13
N ALA A 209 -2.85 8.52 -16.42
CA ALA A 209 -2.80 9.85 -17.03
C ALA A 209 -1.72 9.92 -18.13
N ALA A 210 -0.50 9.47 -17.82
CA ALA A 210 0.60 9.41 -18.78
C ALA A 210 0.28 8.50 -19.99
N ALA A 211 -0.43 7.39 -19.79
CA ALA A 211 -0.90 6.53 -20.87
C ALA A 211 -1.93 7.24 -21.76
N GLY A 212 -2.83 8.04 -21.17
CA GLY A 212 -3.80 8.86 -21.90
C GLY A 212 -3.16 9.93 -22.78
N ASP A 213 -2.02 10.47 -22.34
CA ASP A 213 -1.23 11.47 -23.06
C ASP A 213 -0.25 10.86 -24.09
N GLY A 214 -0.19 9.52 -24.18
CA GLY A 214 0.68 8.81 -25.12
C GLY A 214 2.15 8.81 -24.72
N VAL A 215 2.45 9.02 -23.43
CA VAL A 215 3.79 9.08 -22.86
C VAL A 215 4.34 7.71 -22.51
N VAL A 216 3.50 6.89 -21.89
CA VAL A 216 3.77 5.49 -21.55
C VAL A 216 2.81 4.60 -22.32
N ASP A 217 3.10 3.30 -22.36
CA ASP A 217 2.23 2.34 -23.03
C ASP A 217 0.80 2.38 -22.46
N PRO A 218 -0.25 2.21 -23.30
CA PRO A 218 -1.65 2.20 -22.86
C PRO A 218 -1.99 1.14 -21.78
N GLY A 219 -1.11 0.17 -21.56
CA GLY A 219 -1.21 -0.87 -20.53
C GLY A 219 -0.43 -0.59 -19.26
N ALA A 220 0.30 0.53 -19.15
CA ALA A 220 1.19 0.84 -18.04
C ALA A 220 0.51 0.77 -16.66
N GLY A 221 -0.72 1.30 -16.54
CA GLY A 221 -1.47 1.22 -15.29
C GLY A 221 -1.89 -0.21 -14.89
N ALA A 222 -1.97 -1.12 -15.86
CA ALA A 222 -2.37 -2.52 -15.66
C ALA A 222 -1.22 -3.41 -15.17
N VAL A 223 0.03 -2.95 -15.25
CA VAL A 223 1.19 -3.67 -14.66
C VAL A 223 0.99 -3.90 -13.16
N LEU A 224 0.45 -2.91 -12.46
CA LEU A 224 0.09 -3.05 -11.05
C LEU A 224 -1.00 -4.09 -10.80
N ASP A 225 -1.84 -4.42 -11.80
CA ASP A 225 -2.85 -5.49 -11.68
C ASP A 225 -2.22 -6.88 -11.74
N GLY A 226 -1.01 -7.00 -12.31
CA GLY A 226 -0.22 -8.22 -12.34
C GLY A 226 0.45 -8.55 -11.00
N CYS A 227 0.52 -7.58 -10.08
CA CYS A 227 1.13 -7.75 -8.77
C CYS A 227 0.09 -7.96 -7.65
N PHE A 228 0.52 -8.58 -6.55
CA PHE A 228 -0.20 -8.56 -5.28
C PHE A 228 0.18 -7.30 -4.48
N HIS A 229 -0.67 -6.88 -3.53
CA HIS A 229 -0.40 -5.67 -2.73
C HIS A 229 -0.63 -5.89 -1.23
N ALA A 230 0.47 -5.79 -0.47
CA ALA A 230 0.50 -5.79 0.98
C ALA A 230 0.57 -4.38 1.55
N ASP A 231 -0.48 -4.01 2.30
CA ASP A 231 -0.52 -2.76 3.07
C ASP A 231 -0.16 -3.06 4.54
N THR A 232 0.96 -2.51 5.02
CA THR A 232 1.46 -2.72 6.39
C THR A 232 0.66 -1.99 7.47
N GLY A 233 -0.33 -1.18 7.12
CA GLY A 233 -1.13 -0.40 8.08
C GLY A 233 -1.89 -1.26 9.09
N SER A 234 -2.25 -2.50 8.75
CA SER A 234 -2.90 -3.43 9.68
C SER A 234 -1.95 -4.05 10.70
N VAL A 235 -0.64 -4.06 10.45
CA VAL A 235 0.38 -4.56 11.39
C VAL A 235 0.34 -3.78 12.70
N ALA A 236 0.25 -2.46 12.62
CA ALA A 236 0.13 -1.59 13.80
C ALA A 236 -1.10 -1.96 14.66
N ALA A 237 -2.24 -2.16 14.00
CA ALA A 237 -3.49 -2.52 14.68
C ALA A 237 -3.41 -3.88 15.40
N ARG A 238 -2.77 -4.89 14.78
CA ARG A 238 -2.58 -6.22 15.40
C ARG A 238 -1.63 -6.18 16.59
N ALA A 239 -0.59 -5.37 16.50
CA ALA A 239 0.35 -5.14 17.60
C ALA A 239 -0.24 -4.26 18.72
N ALA A 240 -1.50 -3.82 18.60
CA ALA A 240 -2.11 -2.81 19.47
C ALA A 240 -1.25 -1.54 19.61
N ALA A 241 -0.50 -1.22 18.56
CA ALA A 241 0.37 -0.06 18.47
C ALA A 241 -0.34 1.08 17.73
N GLU A 242 -0.10 2.31 18.17
CA GLU A 242 -0.70 3.50 17.54
C GLU A 242 -0.10 3.80 16.15
N THR A 243 1.12 3.33 15.88
CA THR A 243 1.83 3.55 14.60
C THR A 243 2.59 2.31 14.16
N LEU A 244 2.86 2.19 12.86
CA LEU A 244 3.69 1.11 12.30
C LEU A 244 5.10 1.11 12.89
N THR A 245 5.69 2.30 13.06
CA THR A 245 7.00 2.48 13.71
C THR A 245 7.00 1.97 15.15
N ALA A 246 5.92 2.20 15.91
CA ALA A 246 5.80 1.65 17.26
C ALA A 246 5.69 0.11 17.24
N ALA A 247 4.92 -0.45 16.31
CA ALA A 247 4.84 -1.91 16.14
C ALA A 247 6.18 -2.53 15.75
N ALA A 248 6.91 -1.90 14.82
CA ALA A 248 8.23 -2.33 14.39
C ALA A 248 9.22 -2.36 15.56
N ARG A 249 9.19 -1.35 16.43
CA ARG A 249 10.04 -1.30 17.63
C ARG A 249 9.76 -2.45 18.61
N GLU A 250 8.49 -2.80 18.81
CA GLU A 250 8.13 -3.96 19.64
C GLU A 250 8.63 -5.29 19.05
N LEU A 251 8.82 -5.34 17.73
CA LEU A 251 9.44 -6.48 17.03
C LEU A 251 10.98 -6.41 17.02
N GLY A 252 11.58 -5.39 17.63
CA GLY A 252 13.03 -5.18 17.63
C GLY A 252 13.59 -4.61 16.32
N ILE A 253 12.73 -4.12 15.42
CA ILE A 253 13.13 -3.46 14.18
C ILE A 253 13.42 -1.98 14.47
N GLU A 254 14.66 -1.57 14.25
CA GLU A 254 15.07 -0.18 14.44
C GLU A 254 14.55 0.68 13.28
N THR A 255 13.94 1.81 13.64
CA THR A 255 13.42 2.79 12.68
C THR A 255 13.81 4.16 13.15
N GLU A 256 14.72 4.80 12.42
CA GLU A 256 15.11 6.18 12.65
C GLU A 256 14.50 7.08 11.57
N PRO A 257 13.83 8.18 11.95
CA PRO A 257 13.37 9.14 10.96
C PRO A 257 14.58 9.79 10.29
N VAL A 258 14.47 10.04 8.99
CA VAL A 258 15.48 10.82 8.25
C VAL A 258 15.56 12.22 8.85
N ARG A 259 16.78 12.67 9.06
CA ARG A 259 17.07 13.95 9.70
C ARG A 259 17.57 14.94 8.67
N LEU A 260 17.13 16.18 8.81
CA LEU A 260 17.71 17.33 8.13
C LEU A 260 19.00 17.72 8.85
N ASP A 261 20.07 17.81 8.09
CA ASP A 261 21.34 18.40 8.50
C ASP A 261 21.59 19.62 7.61
N ASP A 262 21.91 20.76 8.24
CA ASP A 262 22.14 22.02 7.55
C ASP A 262 23.24 21.91 6.48
N TYR A 263 24.20 21.00 6.68
CA TYR A 263 25.24 20.68 5.71
C TYR A 263 24.67 20.00 4.46
N ASP A 264 23.75 19.07 4.64
CA ASP A 264 23.17 18.28 3.55
C ASP A 264 22.18 19.09 2.72
N ILE A 265 21.47 20.03 3.34
CA ILE A 265 20.42 20.84 2.69
C ILE A 265 20.88 22.27 2.33
N GLY A 266 22.08 22.67 2.76
CA GLY A 266 22.68 23.96 2.44
C GLY A 266 22.07 25.17 3.16
N GLY A 267 21.37 24.97 4.29
CA GLY A 267 20.69 26.02 5.06
C GLY A 267 20.04 25.49 6.35
N ASP A 268 19.56 26.39 7.22
CA ASP A 268 18.86 26.00 8.47
C ASP A 268 17.40 25.64 8.14
N PRO A 269 16.90 24.44 8.51
CA PRO A 269 15.49 24.06 8.34
C PRO A 269 14.49 25.08 8.87
N THR A 270 14.87 25.80 9.91
CA THR A 270 14.05 26.83 10.56
C THR A 270 13.68 27.94 9.57
N ASP A 271 14.56 28.27 8.61
CA ASP A 271 14.41 29.41 7.71
C ASP A 271 13.15 29.31 6.83
N TRP A 272 12.82 28.11 6.34
CA TRP A 272 11.62 27.89 5.53
C TRP A 272 10.44 27.32 6.31
N ARG A 273 10.68 26.81 7.54
CA ARG A 273 9.64 26.26 8.42
C ARG A 273 8.98 27.30 9.32
N GLU A 274 9.56 28.49 9.50
CA GLU A 274 9.05 29.54 10.38
C GLU A 274 7.57 29.90 10.10
N GLY A 275 7.14 29.82 8.84
CA GLY A 275 5.77 30.10 8.42
C GLY A 275 4.79 28.91 8.45
N TRP A 276 5.23 27.73 8.91
CA TRP A 276 4.41 26.51 8.84
C TRP A 276 3.51 26.38 10.07
N ASN A 277 2.28 25.89 9.84
CA ASN A 277 1.42 25.48 10.93
C ASN A 277 1.92 24.15 11.52
N THR A 278 2.70 24.22 12.59
CA THR A 278 3.29 23.03 13.24
C THR A 278 2.25 22.13 13.90
N ASP A 279 1.06 22.65 14.23
CA ASP A 279 -0.03 21.87 14.84
C ASP A 279 -0.61 20.81 13.88
N GLU A 280 -0.35 20.92 12.58
CA GLU A 280 -0.79 20.00 11.54
C GLU A 280 0.31 18.99 11.12
N LEU A 281 1.51 19.08 11.71
CA LEU A 281 2.67 18.28 11.33
C LEU A 281 3.17 17.43 12.52
N PRO A 282 3.80 16.27 12.26
CA PRO A 282 4.34 15.41 13.33
C PRO A 282 5.67 15.92 13.92
N ILE A 283 5.94 17.23 13.86
CA ILE A 283 7.16 17.87 14.37
C ILE A 283 6.88 18.66 15.65
N SER A 284 7.84 18.69 16.58
CA SER A 284 7.70 19.41 17.84
C SER A 284 7.91 20.93 17.71
N GLY A 285 8.47 21.37 16.59
CA GLY A 285 8.69 22.78 16.25
C GLY A 285 9.57 22.93 15.01
N PRO A 286 9.85 24.17 14.57
CA PRO A 286 10.63 24.45 13.35
C PRO A 286 12.04 23.85 13.35
N SER A 287 12.69 23.82 14.52
CA SER A 287 14.04 23.27 14.72
C SER A 287 14.07 21.76 14.98
N ASP A 288 12.94 21.06 14.83
CA ASP A 288 12.91 19.60 14.91
C ASP A 288 13.70 19.01 13.73
N PRO A 289 14.75 18.21 13.96
CA PRO A 289 15.59 17.75 12.86
C PRO A 289 14.89 16.72 11.96
N ARG A 290 13.70 16.23 12.29
CA ARG A 290 13.01 15.22 11.47
C ARG A 290 12.50 15.82 10.17
N MET A 291 12.76 15.14 9.06
CA MET A 291 12.23 15.49 7.75
C MET A 291 10.78 15.02 7.59
N THR A 292 9.96 15.78 6.86
CA THR A 292 8.55 15.47 6.56
C THR A 292 8.29 15.52 5.06
N ASP A 293 7.13 15.03 4.60
CA ASP A 293 6.72 15.11 3.19
C ASP A 293 6.70 16.56 2.67
N ARG A 294 6.41 17.52 3.56
CA ARG A 294 6.40 18.94 3.21
C ARG A 294 7.82 19.49 3.04
N ASP A 295 8.77 19.01 3.84
CA ASP A 295 10.20 19.33 3.67
C ASP A 295 10.73 18.74 2.38
N TYR A 296 10.42 17.47 2.12
CA TYR A 296 10.77 16.81 0.87
C TYR A 296 10.27 17.61 -0.34
N ALA A 297 8.99 17.99 -0.35
CA ALA A 297 8.43 18.78 -1.44
C ALA A 297 9.14 20.14 -1.62
N ALA A 298 9.48 20.84 -0.53
CA ALA A 298 10.18 22.13 -0.60
C ALA A 298 11.63 21.97 -1.08
N LEU A 299 12.34 20.96 -0.58
CA LEU A 299 13.75 20.68 -0.89
C LEU A 299 13.92 20.14 -2.31
N VAL A 300 12.94 19.41 -2.85
CA VAL A 300 12.91 19.02 -4.27
C VAL A 300 12.82 20.26 -5.17
N GLU A 301 11.98 21.25 -4.88
CA GLU A 301 11.95 22.49 -5.68
C GLU A 301 13.32 23.18 -5.67
N GLN A 302 13.92 23.31 -4.50
CA GLN A 302 15.24 23.91 -4.35
C GLN A 302 16.31 23.14 -5.14
N TYR A 303 16.26 21.80 -5.10
CA TYR A 303 17.16 20.94 -5.85
C TYR A 303 16.99 21.14 -7.36
N LEU A 304 15.75 21.18 -7.85
CA LEU A 304 15.44 21.36 -9.28
C LEU A 304 15.71 22.78 -9.80
N GLU A 305 15.69 23.80 -8.93
CA GLU A 305 16.09 25.18 -9.26
C GLU A 305 17.62 25.36 -9.26
N THR A 306 18.37 24.40 -8.72
CA THR A 306 19.83 24.47 -8.65
C THR A 306 20.44 24.01 -9.98
N ASP A 307 20.96 24.96 -10.76
CA ASP A 307 21.54 24.72 -12.09
C ASP A 307 23.06 24.37 -12.03
N ASP A 308 23.55 23.83 -10.90
CA ASP A 308 24.96 23.46 -10.74
C ASP A 308 25.19 22.05 -10.16
N ASP A 309 26.25 21.39 -10.66
CA ASP A 309 26.73 20.11 -10.14
C ASP A 309 27.60 20.29 -8.88
N SER A 310 27.24 21.23 -8.00
CA SER A 310 28.03 21.47 -6.78
C SER A 310 27.96 20.31 -5.81
N THR A 311 28.91 20.29 -4.88
CA THR A 311 28.87 19.40 -3.72
C THR A 311 27.62 19.61 -2.86
N ALA A 312 27.05 20.82 -2.86
CA ALA A 312 25.81 21.12 -2.13
C ALA A 312 24.59 20.51 -2.83
N ALA A 313 24.50 20.62 -4.16
CA ALA A 313 23.46 19.94 -4.94
C ALA A 313 23.53 18.42 -4.76
N ALA A 314 24.74 17.83 -4.82
CA ALA A 314 24.93 16.39 -4.62
C ALA A 314 24.54 15.92 -3.20
N ALA A 315 24.84 16.72 -2.17
CA ALA A 315 24.43 16.43 -0.80
C ALA A 315 22.91 16.49 -0.63
N LEU A 316 22.27 17.52 -1.21
CA LEU A 316 20.82 17.68 -1.21
C LEU A 316 20.13 16.52 -1.94
N GLY A 317 20.60 16.14 -3.12
CA GLY A 317 20.09 14.99 -3.87
C GLY A 317 20.24 13.67 -3.09
N SER A 318 21.34 13.50 -2.35
CA SER A 318 21.53 12.35 -1.47
C SER A 318 20.55 12.34 -0.29
N CYS A 319 20.31 13.50 0.32
CA CYS A 319 19.32 13.68 1.39
C CYS A 319 17.89 13.32 0.92
N LEU A 320 17.50 13.81 -0.26
CA LEU A 320 16.20 13.52 -0.88
C LEU A 320 16.03 12.02 -1.19
N LYS A 321 17.05 11.38 -1.76
CA LYS A 321 17.05 9.92 -2.03
C LYS A 321 16.97 9.11 -0.73
N ALA A 322 17.67 9.53 0.32
CA ALA A 322 17.58 8.89 1.64
C ALA A 322 16.18 9.01 2.24
N TYR A 323 15.51 10.17 2.11
CA TYR A 323 14.13 10.33 2.54
C TYR A 323 13.16 9.46 1.73
N ALA A 324 13.27 9.47 0.40
CA ALA A 324 12.38 8.71 -0.47
C ALA A 324 12.43 7.19 -0.20
N SER A 325 13.61 6.68 0.15
CA SER A 325 13.88 5.26 0.43
C SER A 325 13.79 4.87 1.91
N ALA A 326 13.56 5.82 2.83
CA ALA A 326 13.67 5.62 4.28
C ALA A 326 12.84 4.45 4.84
N ASP A 327 11.69 4.18 4.22
CA ASP A 327 10.79 3.12 4.66
C ASP A 327 11.13 1.75 4.06
N LEU A 328 11.99 1.65 3.04
CA LEU A 328 12.26 0.37 2.36
C LEU A 328 12.86 -0.67 3.31
N SER A 329 13.84 -0.28 4.13
CA SER A 329 14.44 -1.18 5.12
C SER A 329 13.43 -1.67 6.14
N LEU A 330 12.58 -0.77 6.66
CA LEU A 330 11.48 -1.13 7.55
C LEU A 330 10.52 -2.12 6.88
N LEU A 331 10.12 -1.87 5.63
CA LEU A 331 9.20 -2.73 4.90
C LEU A 331 9.84 -4.11 4.62
N GLY A 332 11.12 -4.16 4.30
CA GLY A 332 11.91 -5.38 4.13
C GLY A 332 12.08 -6.17 5.43
N ASP A 333 12.44 -5.50 6.53
CA ASP A 333 12.58 -6.11 7.85
C ASP A 333 11.25 -6.61 8.39
N LEU A 334 10.16 -5.88 8.14
CA LEU A 334 8.82 -6.36 8.41
C LEU A 334 8.56 -7.59 7.55
N ALA A 335 8.76 -7.53 6.23
CA ALA A 335 8.55 -8.64 5.31
C ALA A 335 9.30 -9.92 5.72
N THR A 336 10.52 -9.81 6.22
CA THR A 336 11.37 -10.96 6.61
C THR A 336 11.11 -11.47 8.04
N HIS A 337 10.69 -10.61 8.96
CA HIS A 337 10.18 -11.08 10.25
C HIS A 337 8.80 -11.70 10.02
N ASP A 338 8.62 -12.98 10.39
CA ASP A 338 7.37 -13.75 10.36
C ASP A 338 6.14 -13.05 11.03
N ALA A 339 6.31 -11.83 11.52
CA ALA A 339 5.27 -10.79 11.66
C ALA A 339 4.41 -10.59 10.39
N THR A 340 4.87 -11.11 9.24
CA THR A 340 4.27 -11.00 7.92
C THR A 340 3.71 -12.28 7.34
N GLY A 341 3.65 -13.39 8.10
CA GLY A 341 2.92 -14.60 7.69
C GLY A 341 1.41 -14.41 7.41
N ARG A 342 0.94 -13.16 7.36
CA ARG A 342 -0.44 -12.67 7.40
C ARG A 342 -0.61 -11.28 6.75
N LEU A 343 0.34 -10.80 5.92
CA LEU A 343 0.16 -9.51 5.25
C LEU A 343 -0.89 -9.64 4.13
N ALA A 344 -2.05 -9.03 4.35
CA ALA A 344 -3.19 -8.94 3.43
C ALA A 344 -2.75 -8.69 1.99
N CYS A 345 -3.23 -9.45 1.01
CA CYS A 345 -3.09 -9.06 -0.39
C CYS A 345 -4.38 -9.21 -1.19
N SER A 346 -5.23 -8.19 -1.17
CA SER A 346 -6.17 -7.94 -2.26
C SER A 346 -5.40 -7.76 -3.57
N ARG A 347 -5.86 -8.36 -4.67
CA ARG A 347 -5.51 -7.86 -6.01
C ARG A 347 -6.01 -6.41 -6.13
N PRO A 348 -5.19 -5.48 -6.61
CA PRO A 348 -5.66 -4.14 -6.92
C PRO A 348 -6.53 -4.23 -8.19
N ALA A 349 -7.83 -4.45 -8.02
CA ALA A 349 -8.87 -4.45 -9.05
C ALA A 349 -8.58 -5.34 -10.29
N GLY A 350 -8.67 -6.66 -10.12
CA GLY A 350 -8.65 -7.58 -11.26
C GLY A 350 -9.88 -7.37 -12.17
N ARG A 351 -9.64 -7.13 -13.46
CA ARG A 351 -10.63 -7.39 -14.51
C ARG A 351 -11.20 -8.79 -14.30
N LEU A 352 -12.53 -8.87 -14.25
CA LEU A 352 -13.22 -10.13 -14.51
C LEU A 352 -12.81 -10.61 -15.91
N PRO A 353 -12.48 -11.91 -16.10
CA PRO A 353 -12.49 -12.47 -17.44
C PRO A 353 -13.89 -12.22 -18.01
N SER A 354 -13.94 -11.62 -19.20
CA SER A 354 -15.20 -11.46 -19.92
C SER A 354 -15.74 -12.85 -20.32
N PRO A 355 -17.06 -13.05 -20.33
CA PRO A 355 -17.68 -14.33 -20.70
C PRO A 355 -17.32 -14.80 -22.12
#